data_AF-A0A1F8Q0E6-F1
#
_entry.id   AF-A0A1F8Q0E6-F1
#
_cell.length_a   1.000
_cell.length_b   1.000
_cell.length_c   1.000
_cell.angle_alpha   90.00
_cell.angle_beta   90.00
_cell.angle_gamma   90.00
#
_symmetry.space_group_name_H-M   'P 1'
#
loop_
_entity.id
_entity.type
_entity.pdbx_description
1 polymer ?
#
loop_
_entity_poly.entity_id
_entity_poly.type
_entity_poly.pdbx_seq_one_letter_code
_entity_poly.pdbx_strand_id
1 'polypeptide(L)' 'MKIIRASEVGTYHFCQRAWWYQLQGYEPENKAEMVGGNELHKKHGTMVMASGCILILAYTALMLAILSTLIWLLSSIL' A
#
# COMPACT_ATOMS: atom_id res chain seq x y z
N MET A 1 -26.50 6.50 12.14
CA MET A 1 -25.28 7.29 12.45
C MET A 1 -24.51 7.51 11.16
N LYS A 2 -23.89 8.68 10.97
CA LYS A 2 -22.99 8.93 9.83
C LYS A 2 -21.62 8.28 10.12
N ILE A 3 -21.07 7.55 9.16
CA ILE A 3 -19.69 7.01 9.25
C ILE A 3 -18.72 8.19 9.12
N ILE A 4 -17.80 8.33 10.09
CA ILE A 4 -16.75 9.35 10.07
C ILE A 4 -15.46 8.71 9.54
N ARG A 5 -14.85 9.31 8.50
CA ARG A 5 -13.57 8.84 7.96
C ARG A 5 -12.41 9.26 8.87
N ALA A 6 -11.31 8.48 8.84
CA ALA A 6 -10.09 8.84 9.57
C ALA A 6 -9.56 10.23 9.17
N SER A 7 -9.68 10.60 7.89
CA SER A 7 -9.32 11.93 7.41
C SER A 7 -10.18 13.05 8.00
N GLU A 8 -11.47 12.80 8.26
CA GLU A 8 -12.36 13.76 8.92
C GLU A 8 -11.94 14.00 10.38
N VAL A 9 -11.52 12.95 11.08
CA VAL A 9 -10.97 13.06 12.45
C VAL A 9 -9.70 13.91 12.44
N GLY A 10 -8.81 13.67 11.47
CA GLY A 10 -7.61 14.49 11.26
C GLY A 10 -7.92 15.96 11.00
N THR A 11 -8.86 16.26 10.10
CA THR A 11 -9.28 17.66 9.85
C THR A 11 -9.85 18.30 11.11
N TYR A 12 -10.71 17.61 11.86
CA TYR A 12 -11.30 18.15 13.08
C TYR A 12 -10.23 18.49 14.14
N HIS A 13 -9.27 17.59 14.35
CA HIS A 13 -8.15 17.81 15.27
C HIS A 13 -7.26 18.98 14.84
N PHE A 14 -7.02 19.14 13.53
CA PHE A 14 -6.23 20.25 13.00
C PHE A 14 -6.99 21.58 13.06
N CYS A 15 -8.23 21.61 12.56
CA CYS A 15 -9.10 22.78 12.54
C CYS A 15 -10.58 22.39 12.46
N GLN A 16 -11.30 22.57 13.56
CA GLN A 16 -12.74 22.27 13.66
C GLN A 16 -13.58 23.09 12.66
N ARG A 17 -13.20 24.35 12.40
CA ARG A 17 -13.89 25.20 11.42
C ARG A 17 -13.72 24.68 9.99
N ALA A 18 -12.53 24.23 9.61
CA ALA A 18 -12.29 23.62 8.31
C ALA A 18 -13.10 22.32 8.15
N TRP A 19 -13.17 21.50 9.20
CA TRP A 19 -14.03 20.31 9.22
C TRP A 19 -15.52 20.67 9.06
N TRP A 20 -16.00 21.70 9.75
CA TRP A 20 -17.38 22.18 9.59
C TRP A 20 -17.66 22.64 8.16
N TYR A 21 -16.73 23.37 7.53
CA TYR A 21 -16.84 23.74 6.12
C TYR A 21 -16.91 22.52 5.19
N GLN A 22 -16.10 21.50 5.42
CA GLN A 22 -16.20 20.24 4.66
C GLN A 22 -17.58 19.58 4.82
N LEU A 23 -18.20 19.65 6.00
CA LEU A 23 -19.56 19.15 6.22
C LEU A 23 -20.63 19.95 5.45
N GLN A 24 -20.42 21.23 5.21
CA GLN A 24 -21.30 22.08 4.40
C GLN A 24 -21.02 21.93 2.88
N GLY A 25 -20.07 21.08 2.49
CA GLY A 25 -19.70 20.87 1.08
C GLY A 25 -18.77 21.93 0.51
N TYR A 26 -18.13 22.76 1.34
CA TYR A 26 -17.07 23.63 0.87
C TYR A 26 -15.87 22.81 0.43
N GLU A 27 -15.35 23.20 -0.71
CA GLU A 27 -14.27 22.50 -1.36
C GLU A 27 -12.93 23.12 -0.97
N PRO A 28 -11.93 22.32 -0.62
CA PRO A 28 -10.62 22.84 -0.27
C PRO A 28 -9.94 23.42 -1.53
N GLU A 29 -9.16 24.47 -1.33
CA GLU A 29 -8.47 25.17 -2.42
C GLU A 29 -7.39 24.29 -3.07
N ASN A 30 -6.76 23.41 -2.30
CA ASN A 30 -5.65 22.56 -2.72
C ASN A 30 -6.08 21.25 -3.43
N LYS A 31 -7.20 21.28 -4.17
CA LYS A 31 -7.73 20.10 -4.87
C LYS A 31 -6.75 19.51 -5.88
N ALA A 32 -6.03 20.37 -6.60
CA ALA A 32 -5.07 19.94 -7.61
C ALA A 32 -3.92 19.15 -6.97
N GLU A 33 -3.42 19.62 -5.83
CA GLU A 33 -2.36 18.98 -5.05
C GLU A 33 -2.83 17.64 -4.48
N MET A 34 -4.08 17.56 -3.98
CA MET A 34 -4.64 16.30 -3.48
C MET A 34 -4.76 15.24 -4.60
N VAL A 35 -5.21 15.63 -5.79
CA VAL A 35 -5.26 14.72 -6.95
C VAL A 35 -3.85 14.29 -7.34
N GLY A 36 -2.89 15.21 -7.38
CA GLY A 36 -1.49 14.91 -7.65
C GLY A 36 -0.91 13.91 -6.63
N GLY A 37 -1.18 14.11 -5.34
CA GLY A 37 -0.81 13.19 -4.28
C GLY A 37 -1.40 11.80 -4.48
N ASN A 38 -2.69 11.70 -4.83
CA ASN A 38 -3.35 10.43 -5.08
C ASN A 38 -2.71 9.64 -6.25
N GLU A 39 -2.35 10.33 -7.33
CA GLU A 39 -1.66 9.69 -8.46
C GLU A 39 -0.26 9.21 -8.10
N LEU A 40 0.48 9.97 -7.27
CA LEU A 40 1.78 9.53 -6.75
C LEU A 40 1.63 8.30 -5.85
N HIS A 41 0.66 8.30 -4.93
CA HIS A 41 0.37 7.14 -4.08
C HIS A 41 -0.02 5.90 -4.89
N LYS A 42 -0.82 6.07 -5.94
CA LYS A 42 -1.22 4.98 -6.84
C LYS A 42 0.00 4.39 -7.56
N LYS A 43 0.86 5.23 -8.14
CA LYS A 43 2.11 4.79 -8.80
C LYS A 43 3.05 4.09 -7.82
N HIS A 44 3.20 4.61 -6.60
CA HIS A 44 4.01 3.95 -5.58
C HIS A 44 3.41 2.61 -5.17
N GLY A 45 2.09 2.54 -4.97
CA GLY A 45 1.39 1.32 -4.59
C GLY A 45 1.56 0.18 -5.62
N THR A 46 1.50 0.50 -6.92
CA THR A 46 1.75 -0.52 -7.96
C THR A 46 3.19 -1.04 -7.92
N MET A 47 4.17 -0.17 -7.70
CA MET A 47 5.58 -0.57 -7.55
C MET A 47 5.81 -1.44 -6.31
N VAL A 48 5.20 -1.09 -5.17
CA VAL A 48 5.30 -1.88 -3.93
C VAL A 48 4.68 -3.26 -4.13
N MET A 49 3.50 -3.34 -4.75
CA MET A 49 2.84 -4.62 -5.04
C MET A 49 3.68 -5.49 -5.97
N ALA A 50 4.20 -4.92 -7.06
CA ALA A 50 5.07 -5.65 -7.99
C ALA A 50 6.34 -6.16 -7.29
N SER A 51 6.96 -5.33 -6.45
CA SER A 51 8.15 -5.70 -5.68
C SER A 51 7.85 -6.86 -4.71
N GLY A 52 6.71 -6.82 -4.02
CA GLY A 52 6.26 -7.91 -3.16
C GLY A 52 6.06 -9.22 -3.92
N CYS A 53 5.39 -9.17 -5.08
CA CYS A 53 5.21 -10.35 -5.94
C CYS A 53 6.55 -10.94 -6.41
N ILE A 54 7.49 -10.10 -6.86
CA ILE A 54 8.83 -10.54 -7.30
C ILE A 54 9.59 -11.18 -6.14
N LEU A 55 9.56 -10.60 -4.94
CA LEU A 55 10.21 -11.18 -3.76
C LEU A 55 9.62 -12.55 -3.41
N ILE A 56 8.30 -12.70 -3.43
CA ILE A 56 7.65 -14.00 -3.20
C ILE A 56 8.12 -15.01 -4.24
N LEU A 57 8.13 -14.67 -5.52
CA LEU A 57 8.61 -15.55 -6.59
C LEU A 57 10.09 -15.91 -6.44
N ALA A 58 10.93 -14.96 -6.04
CA ALA A 58 12.36 -15.20 -5.82
C ALA A 58 12.59 -16.20 -4.67
N TYR A 59 11.91 -16.01 -3.54
CA TYR A 59 12.05 -16.90 -2.39
C TYR A 59 11.47 -18.29 -2.65
N THR A 60 10.36 -18.40 -3.39
CA THR A 60 9.81 -19.71 -3.77
C THR A 60 10.75 -20.46 -4.71
N ALA A 61 11.30 -19.77 -5.72
CA ALA A 61 12.29 -20.36 -6.62
C ALA A 61 13.56 -20.81 -5.88
N LEU A 62 14.07 -19.99 -4.95
CA LEU A 62 15.20 -20.32 -4.10
C LEU A 62 14.92 -21.57 -3.25
N MET A 63 13.75 -21.63 -2.60
CA MET A 63 13.35 -22.77 -1.78
C MET A 63 13.27 -24.06 -2.61
N LEU A 64 12.71 -24.00 -3.82
CA LEU A 64 12.66 -25.14 -4.73
C LEU A 64 14.06 -25.61 -5.17
N ALA A 65 14.97 -24.67 -5.46
CA ALA A 65 16.35 -25.00 -5.82
C ALA A 65 17.10 -25.68 -4.66
N ILE A 66 16.91 -25.22 -3.42
CA ILE A 66 17.49 -25.84 -2.24
C ILE A 66 16.91 -27.25 -2.04
N LEU A 67 15.59 -27.42 -2.14
CA LEU A 67 14.96 -28.73 -1.99
C LEU A 67 15.41 -29.72 -3.07
N SER A 68 15.46 -29.29 -4.33
CA SER A 68 15.89 -30.16 -5.43
C SER A 68 17.36 -30.58 -5.30
N THR A 69 18.25 -29.67 -4.91
CA THR A 69 19.66 -29.98 -4.66
C THR A 69 19.85 -30.94 -3.49
N LEU A 70 19.10 -30.77 -2.39
CA LEU A 70 19.12 -31.68 -1.25
C LEU A 70 18.62 -33.09 -1.64
N ILE A 71 17.52 -33.17 -2.38
CA ILE A 71 16.98 -34.45 -2.88
C ILE A 71 18.01 -35.15 -3.77
N TRP A 72 18.60 -34.43 -4.71
CA TRP A 72 19.62 -34.97 -5.61
C TRP A 72 20.84 -35.49 -4.83
N LEU A 73 21.34 -34.72 -3.88
CA LEU A 73 22.50 -35.10 -3.06
C LEU A 73 22.20 -36.35 -2.23
N LEU A 74 21.05 -36.41 -1.56
CA LEU A 74 20.63 -37.58 -0.78
C LEU A 74 20.49 -38.83 -1.66
N SER A 75 19.89 -38.69 -2.86
CA SER A 75 19.74 -39.79 -3.81
C SER A 75 21.06 -40.27 -4.44
N SER A 76 22.11 -39.46 -4.35
CA SER A 76 23.44 -39.82 -4.89
C SER A 76 24.34 -40.50 -3.86
N ILE A 77 24.02 -40.39 -2.56
CA ILE A 77 24.82 -40.91 -1.46
C ILE A 77 24.27 -42.24 -0.93
N LEU A 78 22.94 -42.40 -0.94
CA LEU A 78 22.22 -43.59 -0.46
C LEU A 78 22.00 -44.61 -1.57
#